data_AF-A0A166E709-F1
#
_entry.id   AF-A0A166E709-F1
#
_cell.length_a   1.000
_cell.length_b   1.000
_cell.length_c   1.000
_cell.angle_alpha   90.00
_cell.angle_beta   90.00
_cell.angle_gamma   90.00
#
_symmetry.space_group_name_H-M   'P 1'
#
loop_
_entity.id
_entity.type
_entity.pdbx_description
1 polymer ?
#
loop_
_entity_poly.entity_id
_entity_poly.type
_entity_poly.pdbx_seq_one_letter_code
_entity_poly.pdbx_strand_id
1 'polypeptide(L)'
;MNRECQKVDWPKHKNLCKHIAKNYEFLRADTTGTATSLASKTRRWIQAQRPLLSWAVINALTLQTTPDRCRAEVLVLILKKSSHKDILRYFTVEGVTVWSLDELKAAFHKKDPDQDPTFDDILEDSRQIYANGGIGVALLVIFVDSDSTCTIHVIPFQLKNRLTENDLPSESRWASLLIEMVAAGQVL
;
A
#
# COMPACT_ATOMS: atom_id res chain seq x y z
N MET A 1 -21.64 8.34 3.70
CA MET A 1 -20.33 8.18 4.38
C MET A 1 -20.33 9.09 5.60
N ASN A 2 -20.50 8.53 6.80
CA ASN A 2 -20.81 9.31 8.01
C ASN A 2 -19.54 9.99 8.57
N ARG A 3 -19.62 11.30 8.87
CA ARG A 3 -18.54 12.12 9.43
C ARG A 3 -18.03 11.63 10.78
N GLU A 4 -18.81 10.78 11.46
CA GLU A 4 -18.47 10.21 12.76
C GLU A 4 -17.43 9.08 12.67
N CYS A 5 -17.41 8.30 11.58
CA CYS A 5 -16.40 7.27 11.37
C CYS A 5 -14.99 7.88 11.17
N GLN A 6 -14.89 9.07 10.57
CA GLN A 6 -13.62 9.77 10.40
C GLN A 6 -13.03 10.31 11.71
N LYS A 7 -13.88 10.71 12.69
CA LYS A 7 -13.39 11.25 13.98
C LYS A 7 -12.77 10.18 14.87
N VAL A 8 -13.24 8.94 14.79
CA VAL A 8 -12.75 7.83 15.62
C VAL A 8 -11.36 7.36 15.17
N ASP A 9 -11.08 7.38 13.86
CA ASP A 9 -9.76 7.01 13.32
C ASP A 9 -8.76 8.18 13.24
N TRP A 10 -9.21 9.41 13.43
CA TRP A 10 -8.37 10.61 13.37
C TRP A 10 -7.11 10.58 14.25
N PRO A 11 -7.11 10.05 15.49
CA PRO A 11 -5.89 9.97 16.29
C PRO A 11 -4.85 8.99 15.73
N LYS A 12 -5.29 7.85 15.19
CA LYS A 12 -4.41 6.87 14.53
C LYS A 12 -3.89 7.43 13.21
N HIS A 13 -4.78 8.04 12.42
CA HIS A 13 -4.43 8.72 11.18
C HIS A 13 -3.49 9.92 11.43
N LYS A 14 -3.65 10.68 12.52
CA LYS A 14 -2.77 11.80 12.88
C LYS A 14 -1.37 11.34 13.27
N ASN A 15 -1.25 10.24 14.00
CA ASN A 15 0.05 9.67 14.33
C ASN A 15 0.71 9.07 13.08
N LEU A 16 -0.07 8.40 12.23
CA LEU A 16 0.39 7.90 10.94
C LEU A 16 0.82 9.04 10.00
N CYS A 17 0.02 10.09 9.90
CA CYS A 17 0.31 11.30 9.12
C CYS A 17 1.52 12.04 9.68
N LYS A 18 1.73 12.07 11.00
CA LYS A 18 2.96 12.59 11.62
C LYS A 18 4.17 11.71 11.36
N HIS A 19 4.02 10.39 11.43
CA HIS A 19 5.08 9.41 11.18
C HIS A 19 5.51 9.49 9.72
N ILE A 20 4.53 9.53 8.83
CA ILE A 20 4.72 9.69 7.41
C ILE A 20 5.25 11.10 7.09
N ALA A 21 4.77 12.18 7.71
CA ALA A 21 5.33 13.55 7.56
C ALA A 21 6.79 13.65 8.03
N LYS A 22 7.12 12.97 9.15
CA LYS A 22 8.49 12.87 9.66
C LYS A 22 9.38 12.05 8.71
N ASN A 23 8.85 10.95 8.16
CA ASN A 23 9.58 10.08 7.24
C ASN A 23 9.65 10.67 5.82
N TYR A 24 8.73 11.59 5.46
CA TYR A 24 8.73 12.36 4.21
C TYR A 24 9.92 13.33 4.14
N GLU A 25 10.47 13.78 5.27
CA GLU A 25 11.68 14.62 5.31
C GLU A 25 12.98 13.85 4.99
N PHE A 26 13.00 12.52 5.17
CA PHE A 26 14.22 11.68 5.06
C PHE A 26 14.37 10.95 3.72
N LEU A 27 13.55 11.31 2.77
CA LEU A 27 13.18 10.45 1.67
C LEU A 27 14.16 10.70 0.49
N ARG A 28 15.46 10.52 0.71
CA ARG A 28 16.49 10.67 -0.34
C ARG A 28 16.46 9.46 -1.27
N ALA A 29 16.59 9.73 -2.57
CA ALA A 29 16.88 8.73 -3.59
C ALA A 29 18.10 7.91 -3.17
N ASP A 30 17.95 6.59 -3.13
CA ASP A 30 19.05 5.69 -2.85
C ASP A 30 19.95 5.59 -4.07
N THR A 31 21.12 6.24 -4.00
CA THR A 31 22.20 6.11 -5.00
C THR A 31 23.55 5.82 -4.35
N THR A 32 23.60 5.16 -3.19
CA THR A 32 24.89 4.78 -2.57
C THR A 32 24.85 3.47 -1.78
N GLY A 33 25.39 2.40 -2.39
CA GLY A 33 26.29 1.41 -1.77
C GLY A 33 25.77 0.39 -0.74
N THR A 34 25.06 0.80 0.32
CA THR A 34 24.66 -0.07 1.46
C THR A 34 23.16 -0.38 1.48
N ALA A 35 22.37 0.36 0.70
CA ALA A 35 20.93 0.17 0.47
C ALA A 35 20.55 -1.11 -0.29
N THR A 36 21.52 -1.76 -0.93
CA THR A 36 21.31 -2.97 -1.73
C THR A 36 20.76 -4.14 -0.92
N SER A 37 20.96 -4.19 0.41
CA SER A 37 20.42 -5.24 1.28
C SER A 37 18.96 -5.05 1.66
N LEU A 38 18.55 -3.83 2.05
CA LEU A 38 17.17 -3.60 2.50
C LEU A 38 16.21 -3.59 1.31
N ALA A 39 16.54 -2.85 0.25
CA ALA A 39 15.70 -2.78 -0.95
C ALA A 39 15.52 -4.17 -1.61
N SER A 40 16.58 -5.00 -1.64
CA SER A 40 16.46 -6.37 -2.15
C SER A 40 15.60 -7.26 -1.26
N LYS A 41 15.69 -7.13 0.06
CA LYS A 41 14.82 -7.85 1.00
C LYS A 41 13.37 -7.37 0.90
N THR A 42 13.13 -6.06 0.82
CA THR A 42 11.79 -5.52 0.60
C THR A 42 11.19 -6.08 -0.69
N ARG A 43 11.94 -6.08 -1.79
CA ARG A 43 11.47 -6.64 -3.06
C ARG A 43 11.14 -8.13 -2.96
N ARG A 44 12.01 -8.93 -2.33
CA ARG A 44 11.78 -10.37 -2.13
C ARG A 44 10.59 -10.64 -1.21
N TRP A 45 10.42 -9.85 -0.15
CA TRP A 45 9.28 -9.95 0.74
C TRP A 45 7.97 -9.58 0.02
N ILE A 46 7.95 -8.48 -0.73
CA ILE A 46 6.79 -8.08 -1.56
C ILE A 46 6.42 -9.19 -2.54
N GLN A 47 7.41 -9.80 -3.19
CA GLN A 47 7.18 -10.92 -4.11
C GLN A 47 6.55 -12.12 -3.40
N ALA A 48 7.09 -12.51 -2.24
CA ALA A 48 6.57 -13.63 -1.48
C ALA A 48 5.17 -13.37 -0.90
N GLN A 49 4.91 -12.13 -0.47
CA GLN A 49 3.63 -11.70 0.12
C GLN A 49 2.60 -11.23 -0.92
N ARG A 50 2.92 -11.32 -2.21
CA ARG A 50 2.08 -10.75 -3.28
C ARG A 50 0.62 -11.23 -3.24
N PRO A 51 0.30 -12.51 -2.99
CA PRO A 51 -1.10 -12.96 -2.86
C PRO A 51 -1.82 -12.29 -1.67
N LEU A 52 -1.17 -12.25 -0.50
CA LEU A 52 -1.71 -11.60 0.70
C LEU A 52 -1.91 -10.09 0.50
N LEU A 53 -0.94 -9.42 -0.12
CA LEU A 53 -1.02 -8.00 -0.43
C LEU A 53 -2.13 -7.69 -1.44
N SER A 54 -2.32 -8.53 -2.46
CA SER A 54 -3.43 -8.38 -3.41
C SER A 54 -4.78 -8.54 -2.72
N TRP A 55 -4.92 -9.54 -1.86
CA TRP A 55 -6.12 -9.76 -1.06
C TRP A 55 -6.43 -8.57 -0.15
N ALA A 56 -5.41 -8.02 0.50
CA ALA A 56 -5.57 -6.86 1.37
C ALA A 56 -6.02 -5.62 0.59
N VAL A 57 -5.44 -5.36 -0.60
CA VAL A 57 -5.87 -4.25 -1.47
C VAL A 57 -7.33 -4.39 -1.89
N ILE A 58 -7.74 -5.60 -2.31
CA ILE A 58 -9.12 -5.86 -2.74
C ILE A 58 -10.11 -5.56 -1.60
N ASN A 59 -9.82 -6.05 -0.38
CA ASN A 59 -10.68 -5.84 0.77
C ASN A 59 -10.66 -4.39 1.28
N ALA A 60 -9.48 -3.75 1.33
CA ALA A 60 -9.34 -2.37 1.78
C ALA A 60 -10.16 -1.39 0.92
N LEU A 61 -10.14 -1.62 -0.39
CA LEU A 61 -10.87 -0.80 -1.37
C LEU A 61 -12.24 -1.38 -1.71
N THR A 62 -12.67 -2.47 -1.04
CA THR A 62 -13.95 -3.16 -1.27
C THR A 62 -14.27 -3.38 -2.74
N LEU A 63 -13.29 -3.85 -3.52
CA LEU A 63 -13.38 -3.89 -4.99
C LEU A 63 -14.41 -4.90 -5.51
N GLN A 64 -14.87 -5.81 -4.66
CA GLN A 64 -15.91 -6.79 -4.97
C GLN A 64 -17.29 -6.13 -5.18
N THR A 65 -17.54 -5.03 -4.47
CA THR A 65 -18.82 -4.31 -4.50
C THR A 65 -18.68 -2.93 -5.10
N THR A 66 -17.52 -2.30 -4.93
CA THR A 66 -17.23 -0.93 -5.37
C THR A 66 -15.94 -0.87 -6.19
N PRO A 67 -15.90 -1.50 -7.39
CA PRO A 67 -14.68 -1.63 -8.19
C PRO A 67 -14.05 -0.28 -8.57
N ASP A 68 -14.86 0.77 -8.66
CA ASP A 68 -14.40 2.11 -9.05
C ASP A 68 -13.44 2.75 -8.02
N ARG A 69 -13.42 2.26 -6.77
CA ARG A 69 -12.53 2.78 -5.72
C ARG A 69 -11.05 2.62 -6.08
N CYS A 70 -10.67 1.66 -6.91
CA CYS A 70 -9.28 1.51 -7.36
C CYS A 70 -8.76 2.71 -8.18
N ARG A 71 -9.66 3.58 -8.68
CA ARG A 71 -9.31 4.79 -9.44
C ARG A 71 -9.25 6.06 -8.60
N ALA A 72 -9.67 6.00 -7.35
CA ALA A 72 -9.75 7.16 -6.46
C ALA A 72 -8.92 6.97 -5.19
N GLU A 73 -8.63 5.72 -4.81
CA GLU A 73 -8.07 5.38 -3.53
C GLU A 73 -6.92 4.37 -3.65
N VAL A 74 -6.09 4.35 -2.62
CA VAL A 74 -4.86 3.56 -2.53
C VAL A 74 -4.71 2.99 -1.13
N LEU A 75 -4.27 1.73 -1.04
CA LEU A 75 -3.89 1.14 0.23
C LEU A 75 -2.47 1.60 0.58
N VAL A 76 -2.28 2.11 1.79
CA VAL A 76 -0.98 2.51 2.33
C VAL A 76 -0.61 1.60 3.49
N LEU A 77 0.57 0.98 3.38
CA LEU A 77 1.19 0.16 4.42
C LEU A 77 2.46 0.85 4.94
N ILE A 78 2.64 0.84 6.25
CA ILE A 78 3.91 1.16 6.90
C ILE A 78 4.49 -0.12 7.47
N LEU A 79 5.69 -0.44 7.03
CA LEU A 79 6.46 -1.59 7.48
C LEU A 79 7.62 -1.14 8.34
N LYS A 80 7.89 -1.95 9.36
CA LYS A 80 9.10 -1.88 10.16
C LYS A 80 9.87 -3.18 10.04
N LYS A 81 11.18 -3.09 10.01
CA LYS A 81 12.05 -4.27 10.09
C LYS A 81 11.85 -4.99 11.42
N SER A 82 11.68 -6.31 11.36
CA SER A 82 11.58 -7.17 12.55
C SER A 82 12.96 -7.71 12.98
N SER A 83 12.99 -8.46 14.07
CA SER A 83 14.19 -9.20 14.50
C SER A 83 14.42 -10.51 13.72
N HIS A 84 13.45 -10.95 12.93
CA HIS A 84 13.54 -12.21 12.18
C HIS A 84 14.50 -12.09 11.00
N LYS A 85 15.22 -13.19 10.71
CA LYS A 85 16.15 -13.26 9.58
C LYS A 85 15.53 -13.88 8.33
N ASP A 86 14.49 -14.69 8.49
CA ASP A 86 13.76 -15.25 7.35
C ASP A 86 12.98 -14.16 6.61
N ILE A 87 12.86 -14.34 5.29
CA ILE A 87 12.32 -13.29 4.44
C ILE A 87 10.85 -13.00 4.77
N LEU A 88 10.04 -14.03 5.07
CA LEU A 88 8.59 -13.91 5.24
C LEU A 88 8.20 -13.08 6.46
N ARG A 89 8.97 -13.19 7.55
CA ARG A 89 8.78 -12.42 8.79
C ARG A 89 9.71 -11.23 8.90
N TYR A 90 10.47 -10.89 7.86
CA TYR A 90 11.48 -9.83 7.90
C TYR A 90 10.89 -8.45 8.22
N PHE A 91 9.63 -8.25 7.88
CA PHE A 91 8.87 -7.03 8.17
C PHE A 91 7.65 -7.33 9.03
N THR A 92 7.28 -6.36 9.85
CA THR A 92 5.99 -6.29 10.55
C THR A 92 5.23 -5.04 10.08
N VAL A 93 3.91 -5.12 10.03
CA VAL A 93 3.05 -3.97 9.71
C VAL A 93 2.91 -3.09 10.94
N GLU A 94 3.42 -1.86 10.85
CA GLU A 94 3.28 -0.83 11.90
C GLU A 94 2.01 0.00 11.72
N GLY A 95 1.59 0.21 10.47
CA GLY A 95 0.40 0.97 10.14
C GLY A 95 -0.22 0.55 8.83
N VAL A 96 -1.54 0.67 8.74
CA VAL A 96 -2.31 0.38 7.53
C VAL A 96 -3.46 1.38 7.43
N THR A 97 -3.64 1.97 6.25
CA THR A 97 -4.69 2.97 6.02
C THR A 97 -5.04 3.06 4.53
N VAL A 98 -6.19 3.63 4.21
CA VAL A 98 -6.59 3.94 2.84
C VAL A 98 -6.50 5.45 2.66
N TRP A 99 -5.83 5.88 1.60
CA TRP A 99 -5.76 7.28 1.20
C TRP A 99 -6.48 7.49 -0.13
N SER A 100 -6.89 8.72 -0.38
CA SER A 100 -7.22 9.16 -1.73
C SER A 100 -5.94 9.29 -2.58
N LEU A 101 -6.08 9.15 -3.90
CA LEU A 101 -4.98 9.44 -4.82
C LEU A 101 -4.55 10.90 -4.75
N ASP A 102 -5.46 11.83 -4.47
CA ASP A 102 -5.13 13.26 -4.32
C ASP A 102 -4.25 13.50 -3.09
N GLU A 103 -4.56 12.86 -1.96
CA GLU A 103 -3.70 12.90 -0.77
C GLU A 103 -2.32 12.31 -1.05
N LEU A 104 -2.26 11.20 -1.79
CA LEU A 104 -0.99 10.60 -2.19
C LEU A 104 -0.17 11.54 -3.10
N LYS A 105 -0.79 12.09 -4.14
CA LYS A 105 -0.16 13.05 -5.08
C LYS A 105 0.36 14.28 -4.34
N ALA A 106 -0.45 14.87 -3.48
CA ALA A 106 -0.06 16.02 -2.67
C ALA A 106 1.16 15.70 -1.78
N ALA A 107 1.23 14.48 -1.23
CA ALA A 107 2.34 14.05 -0.41
C ALA A 107 3.65 13.87 -1.20
N PHE A 108 3.58 13.36 -2.44
CA PHE A 108 4.75 13.27 -3.34
C PHE A 108 5.20 14.65 -3.83
N HIS A 109 4.28 15.48 -4.32
CA HIS A 109 4.58 16.80 -4.87
C HIS A 109 5.23 17.74 -3.82
N LYS A 110 4.86 17.63 -2.54
CA LYS A 110 5.48 18.44 -1.48
C LYS A 110 6.99 18.23 -1.37
N LYS A 111 7.47 17.05 -1.75
CA LYS A 111 8.86 16.63 -1.56
C LYS A 111 9.71 16.87 -2.80
N ASP A 112 9.15 16.62 -3.98
CA ASP A 112 9.84 16.80 -5.25
C ASP A 112 8.85 17.42 -6.25
N PRO A 113 8.78 18.76 -6.32
CA PRO A 113 7.86 19.45 -7.23
C PRO A 113 8.13 19.14 -8.71
N ASP A 114 9.33 18.67 -9.03
CA ASP A 114 9.80 18.39 -10.38
C ASP A 114 9.66 16.90 -10.76
N GLN A 115 9.50 16.00 -9.77
CA GLN A 115 9.07 14.61 -9.99
C GLN A 115 7.59 14.47 -9.71
N ASP A 116 6.78 14.51 -10.77
CA ASP A 116 5.48 13.85 -10.74
C ASP A 116 5.73 12.34 -10.93
N PRO A 117 5.63 11.49 -9.89
CA PRO A 117 5.58 10.06 -10.13
C PRO A 117 4.40 9.82 -11.08
N THR A 118 4.64 9.33 -12.30
CA THR A 118 3.61 9.27 -13.36
C THR A 118 2.53 8.24 -13.01
N PHE A 119 1.64 8.61 -12.07
CA PHE A 119 0.40 7.93 -11.77
C PHE A 119 -0.52 7.96 -12.99
N ASP A 120 -0.31 8.89 -13.90
CA ASP A 120 -1.10 9.04 -15.13
C ASP A 120 -1.00 7.81 -16.03
N ASP A 121 0.19 7.20 -16.16
CA ASP A 121 0.37 5.95 -16.90
C ASP A 121 -0.43 4.81 -16.25
N ILE A 122 -0.35 4.70 -14.92
CA ILE A 122 -1.10 3.70 -14.14
C ILE A 122 -2.61 3.91 -14.25
N LEU A 123 -3.06 5.17 -14.23
CA LEU A 123 -4.46 5.54 -14.38
C LEU A 123 -4.97 5.26 -15.80
N GLU A 124 -4.13 5.46 -16.81
CA GLU A 124 -4.43 5.09 -18.19
C GLU A 124 -4.56 3.58 -18.35
N ASP A 125 -3.61 2.80 -17.83
CA ASP A 125 -3.69 1.33 -17.78
C ASP A 125 -4.98 0.88 -17.06
N SER A 126 -5.33 1.54 -15.97
CA SER A 126 -6.57 1.28 -15.21
C SER A 126 -7.82 1.53 -16.06
N ARG A 127 -7.86 2.62 -16.83
CA ARG A 127 -8.95 2.93 -17.77
C ARG A 127 -9.07 1.86 -18.86
N GLN A 128 -7.95 1.41 -19.43
CA GLN A 128 -7.95 0.38 -20.47
C GLN A 128 -8.45 -0.97 -19.95
N ILE A 129 -7.98 -1.40 -18.77
CA ILE A 129 -8.48 -2.64 -18.14
C ILE A 129 -9.99 -2.55 -17.87
N TYR A 130 -10.46 -1.41 -17.37
CA TYR A 130 -11.88 -1.20 -17.11
C TYR A 130 -12.72 -1.25 -18.40
N ALA A 131 -12.25 -0.60 -19.46
CA ALA A 131 -12.92 -0.61 -20.78
C ALA A 131 -13.02 -2.03 -21.36
N ASN A 132 -12.06 -2.91 -21.04
CA ASN A 132 -12.06 -4.32 -21.42
C ASN A 132 -12.87 -5.23 -20.48
N GLY A 133 -13.69 -4.65 -19.60
CA GLY A 133 -14.58 -5.39 -18.70
C GLY A 133 -13.97 -5.75 -17.33
N GLY A 134 -12.69 -5.43 -17.09
CA GLY A 134 -12.03 -5.64 -15.80
C GLY A 134 -12.39 -4.58 -14.74
N ILE A 135 -11.71 -4.64 -13.59
CA ILE A 135 -11.85 -3.65 -12.50
C ILE A 135 -10.95 -2.44 -12.77
N GLY A 136 -9.68 -2.68 -13.11
CA GLY A 136 -8.68 -1.63 -13.29
C GLY A 136 -7.33 -2.00 -12.68
N VAL A 137 -6.55 -0.97 -12.31
CA VAL A 137 -5.33 -1.11 -11.51
C VAL A 137 -5.60 -0.59 -10.11
N ALA A 138 -5.43 -1.45 -9.11
CA ALA A 138 -5.46 -1.07 -7.71
C ALA A 138 -4.03 -0.86 -7.19
N LEU A 139 -3.83 0.16 -6.37
CA LEU A 139 -2.51 0.54 -5.89
C LEU A 139 -2.30 0.19 -4.42
N LEU A 140 -1.08 -0.25 -4.14
CA LEU A 140 -0.51 -0.39 -2.81
C LEU A 140 0.77 0.44 -2.72
N VAL A 141 0.85 1.30 -1.72
CA VAL A 141 2.06 2.05 -1.38
C VAL A 141 2.61 1.51 -0.07
N ILE A 142 3.87 1.09 -0.08
CA ILE A 142 4.56 0.58 1.09
C ILE A 142 5.66 1.56 1.47
N PHE A 143 5.57 2.10 2.68
CA PHE A 143 6.65 2.81 3.35
C PHE A 143 7.40 1.80 4.20
N VAL A 144 8.71 1.66 3.99
CA VAL A 144 9.57 0.89 4.89
C VAL A 144 10.38 1.89 5.69
N ASP A 145 10.15 1.91 6.98
CA ASP A 145 10.91 2.73 7.91
C ASP A 145 12.14 1.96 8.43
N SER A 146 13.28 2.65 8.44
CA SER A 146 14.53 2.15 9.00
C SER A 146 15.26 3.29 9.71
N ASP A 147 16.18 2.96 10.62
CA ASP A 147 16.88 3.91 11.49
C ASP A 147 17.60 5.05 10.75
N SER A 148 17.77 4.98 9.43
CA SER A 148 18.49 5.99 8.64
C SER A 148 17.88 6.31 7.28
N THR A 149 16.93 5.51 6.77
CA THR A 149 16.29 5.72 5.46
C THR A 149 14.83 5.28 5.46
N CYS A 150 13.99 6.00 4.73
CA CYS A 150 12.63 5.56 4.40
C CYS A 150 12.57 5.22 2.91
N THR A 151 12.21 3.97 2.58
CA THR A 151 12.04 3.55 1.18
C THR A 151 10.57 3.40 0.85
N ILE A 152 10.15 3.92 -0.32
CA ILE A 152 8.78 3.79 -0.80
C ILE A 152 8.73 2.80 -1.95
N HIS A 153 7.73 1.92 -1.92
CA HIS A 153 7.40 1.03 -3.02
C HIS A 153 5.95 1.25 -3.45
N VAL A 154 5.75 1.58 -4.72
CA VAL A 154 4.42 1.61 -5.35
C VAL A 154 4.21 0.30 -6.10
N ILE A 155 3.16 -0.42 -5.78
CA ILE A 155 2.87 -1.75 -6.32
C ILE A 155 1.51 -1.72 -7.01
N PRO A 156 1.46 -1.83 -8.35
CA PRO A 156 0.22 -1.97 -9.08
C PRO A 156 -0.27 -3.43 -9.08
N PHE A 157 -1.57 -3.59 -8.86
CA PHE A 157 -2.31 -4.84 -9.02
C PHE A 157 -3.31 -4.69 -10.17
N GLN A 158 -3.02 -5.32 -11.31
CA GLN A 158 -3.90 -5.34 -12.47
C GLN A 158 -5.02 -6.36 -12.25
N LEU A 159 -6.25 -5.87 -12.12
CA LEU A 159 -7.45 -6.69 -11.87
C LEU A 159 -8.26 -6.79 -13.17
N LYS A 160 -7.86 -7.74 -14.01
CA LYS A 160 -8.41 -7.92 -15.37
C LYS A 160 -9.81 -8.56 -15.40
N ASN A 161 -10.22 -9.19 -14.31
CA ASN A 161 -11.53 -9.80 -14.17
C ASN A 161 -12.36 -9.00 -13.17
N ARG A 162 -13.69 -9.05 -13.33
CA ARG A 162 -14.60 -8.63 -12.25
C ARG A 162 -14.45 -9.59 -11.08
N LEU A 163 -14.57 -9.03 -9.89
CA LEU A 163 -14.62 -9.78 -8.64
C LEU A 163 -16.02 -9.59 -8.08
N THR A 164 -16.63 -10.68 -7.65
CA THR A 164 -17.89 -10.67 -6.92
C THR A 164 -17.67 -11.17 -5.49
N GLU A 165 -18.65 -10.95 -4.62
CA GLU A 165 -18.59 -11.50 -3.25
C GLU A 165 -18.54 -13.03 -3.21
N ASN A 166 -18.98 -13.71 -4.27
CA ASN A 166 -18.86 -15.17 -4.38
C ASN A 166 -17.43 -15.61 -4.69
N ASP A 167 -16.67 -14.80 -5.45
CA ASP A 167 -15.27 -15.10 -5.79
C ASP A 167 -14.35 -14.84 -4.60
N LEU A 168 -14.58 -13.71 -3.91
CA LEU A 168 -13.82 -13.33 -2.72
C LEU A 168 -14.72 -12.56 -1.74
N PRO A 169 -15.25 -13.22 -0.70
CA PRO A 169 -16.09 -12.57 0.30
C PRO A 169 -15.37 -11.38 0.95
N SER A 170 -16.11 -10.30 1.16
CA SER A 170 -15.61 -9.11 1.84
C SER A 170 -15.25 -9.44 3.29
N GLU A 171 -14.00 -9.21 3.69
CA GLU A 171 -13.52 -9.46 5.05
C GLU A 171 -13.40 -8.15 5.84
N SER A 172 -14.33 -7.92 6.77
CA SER A 172 -14.36 -6.72 7.62
C SER A 172 -13.12 -6.54 8.51
N ARG A 173 -12.44 -7.65 8.88
CA ARG A 173 -11.24 -7.68 9.74
C ARG A 173 -9.95 -7.74 8.94
N TRP A 174 -9.98 -7.44 7.64
CA TRP A 174 -8.84 -7.62 6.73
C TRP A 174 -7.55 -6.97 7.26
N ALA A 175 -7.66 -5.79 7.86
CA ALA A 175 -6.51 -5.05 8.37
C ALA A 175 -5.82 -5.78 9.53
N SER A 176 -6.59 -6.30 10.49
CA SER A 176 -6.06 -7.07 11.61
C SER A 176 -5.46 -8.39 11.13
N LEU A 177 -6.16 -9.09 10.24
CA LEU A 177 -5.68 -10.35 9.66
C LEU A 177 -4.38 -10.15 8.87
N LEU A 178 -4.27 -9.08 8.06
CA LEU A 178 -3.04 -8.74 7.36
C LEU A 178 -1.86 -8.58 8.32
N ILE A 179 -2.06 -7.84 9.42
CA ILE A 179 -1.03 -7.62 10.44
C ILE A 179 -0.60 -8.97 11.07
N GLU A 180 -1.57 -9.79 11.47
CA GLU A 180 -1.35 -11.10 12.08
C GLU A 180 -0.62 -12.06 11.14
N MET A 181 -1.07 -12.15 9.88
CA MET A 181 -0.50 -13.04 8.86
C MET A 181 0.93 -12.62 8.47
N VAL A 182 1.17 -11.31 8.30
CA VAL A 182 2.53 -10.80 8.04
C VAL A 182 3.45 -11.11 9.22
N ALA A 183 3.01 -10.88 10.46
CA ALA A 183 3.80 -11.19 11.64
C ALA A 183 4.10 -12.69 11.78
N ALA A 184 3.14 -13.55 11.40
CA ALA A 184 3.30 -15.00 11.38
C ALA A 184 4.15 -15.51 10.19
N GLY A 185 4.40 -14.67 9.18
CA GLY A 185 5.08 -15.07 7.94
C GLY A 185 4.22 -15.97 7.05
N GLN A 186 2.90 -15.87 7.16
CA GLN A 186 1.95 -16.63 6.34
C GLN A 186 1.82 -16.01 4.95
N VAL A 187 1.44 -16.84 3.99
CA VAL A 187 1.09 -16.47 2.61
C VAL A 187 -0.28 -17.09 2.30
N LEU A 188 -1.07 -16.42 1.47
CA LEU A 188 -2.34 -16.94 0.94
C LEU A 188 -2.10 -17.90 -0.23
#